data_AF-A0A925KB79-F1
#
_entry.id   AF-A0A925KB79-F1
#
_cell.length_a   1.000
_cell.length_b   1.000
_cell.length_c   1.000
_cell.angle_alpha   90.00
_cell.angle_beta   90.00
_cell.angle_gamma   90.00
#
_symmetry.space_group_name_H-M   'P 1'
#
loop_
_entity.id
_entity.type
_entity.pdbx_description
1 polymer ?
#
loop_
_entity_poly.entity_id
_entity_poly.type
_entity_poly.pdbx_seq_one_letter_code
_entity_poly.pdbx_strand_id
1 'polypeptide(L)'
;MIPVDDVLFFVSDEKYTRVQTSQVEALIRKPIKELVDEIDPQLFWQIHRSTLVAVKAIAGVARDFRGRQIVSVRGHNEKLEVSRSYTGLFKGM
;
A
#
# COMPACT_ATOMS: atom_id res chain seq x y z
N MET A 1 -0.55 -16.04 -12.54
CA MET A 1 0.52 -15.48 -11.69
C MET A 1 0.43 -13.96 -11.80
N ILE A 2 0.50 -13.20 -10.71
CA ILE A 2 0.44 -11.73 -10.72
C ILE A 2 1.88 -11.20 -10.67
N PRO A 3 2.35 -10.46 -11.68
CA PRO A 3 3.64 -9.78 -11.61
C PRO A 3 3.63 -8.74 -10.49
N VAL A 4 4.70 -8.68 -9.69
CA VAL A 4 4.81 -7.68 -8.60
C VAL A 4 4.73 -6.25 -9.17
N ASP A 5 5.23 -6.03 -10.38
CA ASP A 5 5.15 -4.74 -11.06
C ASP A 5 3.72 -4.28 -11.38
N ASP A 6 2.75 -5.18 -11.46
CA ASP A 6 1.36 -4.81 -11.71
C ASP A 6 0.59 -4.51 -10.42
N VAL A 7 1.21 -4.77 -9.25
CA VAL A 7 0.59 -4.56 -7.95
C VAL A 7 0.60 -3.09 -7.58
N LEU A 8 -0.59 -2.58 -7.24
CA LEU A 8 -0.79 -1.22 -6.73
C LEU A 8 -0.58 -1.15 -5.22
N PHE A 9 -1.12 -2.12 -4.48
CA PHE A 9 -0.97 -2.21 -3.03
C PHE A 9 -1.28 -3.60 -2.51
N PHE A 10 -0.80 -3.85 -1.29
CA PHE A 10 -1.17 -5.00 -0.48
C PHE A 10 -1.89 -4.53 0.78
N VAL A 11 -2.99 -5.18 1.16
CA VAL A 11 -3.70 -4.91 2.42
C VAL A 11 -3.98 -6.23 3.13
N SER A 12 -3.55 -6.36 4.38
CA SER A 12 -3.95 -7.51 5.21
C SER A 12 -5.43 -7.40 5.54
N ASP A 13 -6.16 -8.49 5.31
CA ASP A 13 -7.57 -8.66 5.67
C ASP A 13 -7.77 -10.03 6.33
N GLU A 14 -8.02 -10.00 7.65
CA GLU A 14 -8.12 -11.17 8.51
C GLU A 14 -7.01 -12.22 8.29
N LYS A 15 -7.34 -13.32 7.58
CA LYS A 15 -6.47 -14.48 7.33
C LYS A 15 -5.73 -14.42 6.00
N TYR A 16 -5.98 -13.38 5.20
CA TYR A 16 -5.41 -13.20 3.87
C TYR A 16 -4.74 -11.84 3.74
N THR A 17 -3.88 -11.71 2.74
CA THR A 17 -3.46 -10.41 2.22
C THR A 17 -4.09 -10.24 0.86
N ARG A 18 -4.82 -9.14 0.70
CA ARG A 18 -5.31 -8.68 -0.58
C ARG A 18 -4.17 -8.08 -1.40
N VAL A 19 -4.07 -8.53 -2.64
CA VAL A 19 -3.18 -8.01 -3.68
C VAL A 19 -4.07 -7.28 -4.68
N GLN A 20 -3.92 -5.96 -4.77
CA GLN A 20 -4.67 -5.16 -5.74
C GLN A 20 -3.79 -4.84 -6.94
N THR A 21 -4.29 -5.11 -8.15
CA THR A 21 -3.74 -4.59 -9.41
C THR A 21 -4.69 -3.56 -10.02
N SER A 22 -4.37 -2.98 -11.17
CA SER A 22 -5.30 -2.09 -11.88
C SER A 22 -6.54 -2.81 -12.42
N GLN A 23 -6.47 -4.13 -12.62
CA GLN A 23 -7.52 -4.90 -13.29
C GLN A 23 -8.27 -5.85 -12.35
N VAL A 24 -7.55 -6.46 -11.43
CA VAL A 24 -8.07 -7.53 -10.58
C VAL A 24 -7.58 -7.41 -9.14
N GLU A 25 -8.38 -8.00 -8.27
CA GLU A 25 -8.08 -8.25 -6.87
C GLU A 25 -7.80 -9.75 -6.66
N ALA A 26 -6.82 -10.09 -5.85
CA ALA A 26 -6.54 -11.47 -5.45
C ALA A 26 -6.22 -11.58 -3.95
N LEU A 27 -6.44 -12.75 -3.37
CA LEU A 27 -6.13 -13.04 -1.97
C LEU A 27 -5.00 -14.06 -1.88
N ILE A 28 -3.98 -13.75 -1.08
CA ILE A 28 -2.84 -14.64 -0.81
C ILE A 28 -2.73 -14.97 0.68
N ARG A 29 -2.19 -16.14 1.00
CA ARG A 29 -1.87 -16.55 2.38
C ARG A 29 -0.43 -16.19 2.75
N LYS A 30 -0.05 -14.94 2.54
CA LYS A 30 1.26 -14.41 2.95
C LYS A 30 1.03 -13.12 3.75
N PRO A 31 1.42 -13.05 5.04
CA PRO A 31 1.22 -11.86 5.84
C PRO A 31 2.08 -10.70 5.35
N ILE A 32 1.65 -9.46 5.63
CA ILE A 32 2.39 -8.24 5.26
C ILE A 32 3.82 -8.25 5.78
N LYS A 33 4.07 -8.81 6.97
CA LYS A 33 5.42 -8.91 7.53
C LYS A 33 6.37 -9.69 6.61
N GLU A 34 5.93 -10.85 6.11
CA GLU A 34 6.74 -11.64 5.18
C GLU A 34 6.91 -10.93 3.84
N LEU A 35 5.89 -10.21 3.36
CA LEU A 35 6.00 -9.42 2.13
C LEU A 35 7.02 -8.28 2.24
N VAL A 36 7.11 -7.63 3.41
CA VAL A 36 8.11 -6.58 3.67
C VAL A 36 9.53 -7.12 3.56
N ASP A 37 9.76 -8.36 3.98
CA ASP A 37 11.09 -8.99 3.93
C ASP A 37 11.48 -9.46 2.51
N GLU A 38 10.50 -9.67 1.63
CA GLU A 38 10.70 -10.19 0.26
C GLU A 38 10.70 -9.13 -0.85
N ILE A 39 10.06 -7.98 -0.61
CA ILE A 39 9.82 -6.96 -1.64
C ILE A 39 10.82 -5.80 -1.48
N ASP A 40 11.26 -5.24 -2.61
CA ASP A 40 12.15 -4.07 -2.61
C ASP A 40 11.49 -2.86 -1.93
N PRO A 41 12.05 -2.35 -0.81
CA PRO A 41 11.51 -1.21 -0.09
C PRO A 41 11.59 0.11 -0.86
N GLN A 42 12.35 0.17 -1.96
CA GLN A 42 12.35 1.33 -2.86
C GLN A 42 11.15 1.32 -3.81
N LEU A 43 10.60 0.13 -4.10
CA LEU A 43 9.44 -0.03 -4.99
C LEU A 43 8.13 -0.06 -4.20
N PHE A 44 8.14 -0.57 -2.97
CA PHE A 44 6.98 -0.66 -2.10
C PHE A 44 7.24 -0.04 -0.75
N TRP A 45 6.35 0.87 -0.35
CA TRP A 45 6.40 1.51 0.96
C TRP A 45 5.38 0.89 1.89
N GLN A 46 5.83 0.52 3.09
CA GLN A 46 4.93 0.19 4.18
C GLN A 46 4.35 1.48 4.76
N ILE A 47 3.05 1.68 4.61
CA ILE A 47 2.37 2.91 5.09
C ILE A 47 1.47 2.64 6.29
N HIS A 48 1.18 1.37 6.55
CA HIS A 48 0.52 0.89 7.74
C HIS A 48 1.04 -0.52 8.05
N ARG A 49 0.93 -0.99 9.30
CA ARG A 49 1.37 -2.36 9.67
C ARG A 49 0.71 -3.45 8.82
N SER A 50 -0.45 -3.14 8.25
CA SER A 50 -1.25 -4.02 7.38
C SER A 50 -1.28 -3.55 5.92
N THR A 51 -0.47 -2.57 5.50
CA THR A 51 -0.58 -2.00 4.15
C THR A 51 0.79 -1.67 3.55
N LEU A 52 1.03 -2.20 2.35
CA LEU A 52 2.11 -1.80 1.45
C LEU A 52 1.51 -1.12 0.24
N VAL A 53 2.14 -0.07 -0.29
CA VAL A 53 1.74 0.59 -1.52
C VAL A 53 2.92 0.68 -2.47
N ALA A 54 2.71 0.41 -3.75
CA ALA A 54 3.73 0.63 -4.77
C ALA A 54 3.98 2.13 -4.92
N VAL A 55 5.25 2.55 -4.88
CA VAL A 55 5.63 3.97 -4.96
C VAL A 55 5.14 4.60 -6.26
N LYS A 56 5.28 3.87 -7.37
CA LYS A 56 4.79 4.26 -8.69
C LYS A 56 3.26 4.34 -8.79
N ALA A 57 2.53 3.78 -7.84
CA ALA A 57 1.07 3.83 -7.81
C ALA A 57 0.53 4.99 -6.96
N ILE A 58 1.37 5.72 -6.20
CA ILE A 58 0.91 6.84 -5.37
C ILE A 58 0.51 8.02 -6.25
N ALA A 59 -0.78 8.38 -6.29
CA ALA A 59 -1.28 9.54 -7.02
C ALA A 59 -1.08 10.86 -6.24
N GLY A 60 -1.13 10.79 -4.91
CA GLY A 60 -0.90 11.92 -4.04
C GLY A 60 -1.16 11.56 -2.58
N VAL A 61 -0.79 12.48 -1.69
CA VAL A 61 -1.04 12.35 -0.26
C VAL A 61 -1.76 13.60 0.24
N ALA A 62 -2.88 13.38 0.90
CA ALA A 62 -3.67 14.45 1.51
C ALA A 62 -3.84 14.17 3.01
N ARG A 63 -4.25 15.19 3.78
CA ARG A 63 -4.71 14.99 5.15
C ARG A 63 -6.22 14.98 5.18
N ASP A 64 -6.80 14.03 5.93
CA ASP A 64 -8.22 14.06 6.22
C ASP A 64 -8.57 15.12 7.29
N PHE A 65 -9.86 15.25 7.60
CA PHE A 65 -10.35 16.19 8.61
C PHE A 65 -9.84 15.91 10.03
N ARG A 66 -9.28 14.72 10.28
CA ARG A 66 -8.68 14.30 11.56
C ARG A 66 -7.16 14.46 11.54
N GLY A 67 -6.60 15.04 10.48
CA GLY A 67 -5.17 15.25 10.29
C GLY A 67 -4.40 13.98 9.90
N ARG A 68 -5.08 12.88 9.58
CA ARG A 68 -4.44 11.63 9.16
C ARG A 68 -4.03 11.72 7.71
N GLN A 69 -2.84 11.22 7.38
CA GLN A 69 -2.39 11.15 6.01
C GLN A 69 -3.12 10.03 5.26
N ILE A 70 -3.58 10.34 4.07
CA ILE A 70 -4.32 9.46 3.18
C ILE A 70 -3.61 9.46 1.83
N VAL A 71 -3.22 8.28 1.38
CA VAL A 71 -2.65 8.04 0.06
C VAL A 71 -3.78 7.74 -0.92
N SER A 72 -3.84 8.49 -2.03
CA SER A 72 -4.64 8.12 -3.20
C SER A 72 -3.81 7.27 -4.15
N VAL A 73 -4.45 6.29 -4.80
CA VAL A 73 -3.80 5.35 -5.70
C VAL A 73 -4.16 5.71 -7.16
N ARG A 74 -3.16 5.74 -8.05
CA ARG A 74 -3.35 6.04 -9.47
C ARG A 74 -4.26 4.99 -10.11
N GLY A 75 -5.33 5.44 -10.77
CA GLY A 75 -6.26 4.56 -11.46
C GLY A 75 -7.10 3.67 -10.54
N HIS A 76 -7.15 3.95 -9.23
CA HIS A 76 -7.96 3.18 -8.29
C HIS A 76 -8.65 4.10 -7.29
N ASN A 77 -9.91 3.83 -6.96
CA ASN A 77 -10.73 4.70 -6.10
C ASN A 77 -10.43 4.54 -4.60
N GLU A 78 -9.66 3.52 -4.23
CA GLU A 78 -9.34 3.25 -2.85
C GLU A 78 -8.34 4.26 -2.27
N LYS A 79 -8.59 4.62 -1.00
CA LYS A 79 -7.78 5.55 -0.22
C LYS A 79 -7.14 4.79 0.92
N LEU A 80 -5.81 4.81 0.98
CA LEU A 80 -5.04 4.07 1.97
C LEU A 80 -4.62 4.98 3.11
N GLU A 81 -5.00 4.64 4.34
CA GLU A 81 -4.61 5.40 5.52
C GLU A 81 -3.14 5.13 5.87
N VAL A 82 -2.41 6.20 6.16
CA VAL A 82 -1.03 6.14 6.63
C VAL A 82 -1.03 6.17 8.16
N SER A 83 -0.42 5.17 8.78
CA SER A 83 -0.24 5.14 10.24
C SER A 83 0.76 6.21 10.69
N ARG A 84 0.61 6.68 11.93
CA ARG A 84 1.48 7.72 12.52
C ARG A 84 2.97 7.38 12.39
N SER A 85 3.33 6.11 12.58
CA SER A 85 4.71 5.62 12.52
C SER A 85 5.34 5.75 11.13
N TYR A 86 4.53 5.84 10.07
CA TYR A 86 4.99 5.88 8.68
C TYR A 86 4.83 7.27 8.02
N THR A 87 4.33 8.26 8.77
CA THR A 87 4.10 9.62 8.24
C THR A 87 5.36 10.32 7.71
N GLY A 88 6.54 9.90 8.19
CA GLY A 88 7.83 10.42 7.75
C GLY A 88 8.20 10.06 6.31
N LEU A 89 7.59 9.02 5.73
CA LEU A 89 7.91 8.53 4.38
C LEU A 89 7.60 9.55 3.28
N PHE A 90 6.62 10.42 3.52
CA PHE A 90 6.11 11.37 2.52
C PHE A 90 6.71 12.77 2.66
N LYS A 91 7.76 12.94 3.47
CA LYS A 91 8.43 14.24 3.62
C LYS A 91 9.25 14.54 2.36
N GLY A 92 8.90 15.62 1.66
CA GLY A 92 9.59 16.04 0.43
C GLY A 92 8.95 15.53 -0.86
N MET A 93 7.81 14.84 -0.76
CA MET A 93 6.90 14.59 -1.88
C MET A 93 5.88 15.73 -2.02
#